data_AF-X1BAV2-F1
#
_entry.id   AF-X1BAV2-F1
#
_cell.length_a   1.000
_cell.length_b   1.000
_cell.length_c   1.000
_cell.angle_alpha   90.00
_cell.angle_beta   90.00
_cell.angle_gamma   90.00
#
_symmetry.space_group_name_H-M   'P 1'
#
loop_
_entity.id
_entity.type
_entity.pdbx_description
1 polymer ?
#
loop_
_entity_poly.entity_id
_entity_poly.type
_entity_poly.pdbx_seq_one_letter_code
_entity_poly.pdbx_strand_id
1 'polypeptide(L)'
;MPMFVKITKSGNHKYCQMVKSHREGGRIKHTVLFNLGRLDSIEGNPSFQNLAFRLLDISKAKSVTNLDDISEAEISNWGYIVYKRIWEQFGLDRILAKIKKKGKTQFDLSKSSFLMVANHLLAPKSKLATYAGQDRYTSLTPVELNELYRSLDILSKPSETQGL
;
A
#
# COMPACT_ATOMS: atom_id res chain seq x y z
N MET A 1 -20.99 19.46 -16.70
CA MET A 1 -21.11 18.29 -17.61
C MET A 1 -19.81 17.51 -17.54
N PRO A 2 -19.83 16.20 -17.28
CA PRO A 2 -18.61 15.45 -17.01
C PRO A 2 -17.80 15.20 -18.28
N MET A 3 -16.48 15.28 -18.13
CA MET A 3 -15.48 14.82 -19.09
C MET A 3 -14.81 13.59 -18.51
N PHE A 4 -14.59 12.56 -19.31
CA PHE A 4 -13.92 11.35 -18.87
C PHE A 4 -13.30 10.59 -20.05
N VAL A 5 -12.46 9.62 -19.73
CA VAL A 5 -11.85 8.72 -20.70
C VAL A 5 -12.78 7.54 -20.97
N LYS A 6 -13.09 7.29 -22.24
CA LYS A 6 -13.94 6.20 -22.72
C LYS A 6 -13.13 5.26 -23.61
N ILE A 7 -13.28 3.96 -23.39
CA ILE A 7 -12.76 2.93 -24.28
C ILE A 7 -13.83 2.60 -25.33
N THR A 8 -13.44 2.59 -26.60
CA THR A 8 -14.32 2.24 -27.73
C THR A 8 -13.69 1.13 -28.56
N LYS A 9 -14.52 0.23 -29.11
CA LYS A 9 -14.06 -0.84 -30.01
C LYS A 9 -14.30 -0.39 -31.45
N SER A 10 -13.30 -0.55 -32.31
CA SER A 10 -13.39 -0.33 -33.75
C SER A 10 -12.63 -1.44 -34.47
N GLY A 11 -13.38 -2.30 -35.19
CA GLY A 11 -12.85 -3.54 -35.76
C GLY A 11 -12.23 -4.44 -34.67
N ASN A 12 -10.98 -4.87 -34.89
CA ASN A 12 -10.22 -5.68 -33.94
C ASN A 12 -9.49 -4.87 -32.86
N HIS A 13 -9.56 -3.54 -32.88
CA HIS A 13 -8.80 -2.69 -31.98
C HIS A 13 -9.68 -1.97 -30.97
N LYS A 14 -9.11 -1.67 -29.80
CA LYS A 14 -9.71 -0.80 -28.78
C LYS A 14 -8.99 0.54 -28.78
N TYR A 15 -9.73 1.62 -28.61
CA TYR A 15 -9.22 2.99 -28.60
C TYR A 15 -9.61 3.71 -27.32
N CYS A 16 -8.69 4.51 -26.81
CA CYS A 16 -8.87 5.36 -25.65
C CYS A 16 -9.23 6.77 -26.13
N GLN A 17 -10.37 7.32 -25.71
CA GLN A 17 -10.87 8.61 -26.17
C GLN A 17 -11.28 9.48 -24.99
N MET A 18 -10.90 10.75 -25.02
CA MET A 18 -11.42 11.75 -24.08
C MET A 18 -12.74 12.29 -24.63
N VAL A 19 -13.81 12.14 -23.86
CA VAL A 19 -15.17 12.51 -24.28
C VAL A 19 -15.81 13.51 -23.33
N LYS A 20 -16.67 14.36 -23.88
CA LYS A 20 -17.54 15.25 -23.12
C LYS A 20 -18.98 14.76 -23.20
N SER A 21 -19.62 14.58 -22.06
CA SER A 21 -21.03 14.18 -21.99
C SER A 21 -21.95 15.39 -22.13
N HIS A 22 -22.97 15.30 -23.00
CA HIS A 22 -24.01 16.32 -23.15
C HIS A 22 -25.40 15.71 -23.32
N ARG A 23 -26.44 16.51 -23.03
CA ARG A 23 -27.84 16.11 -23.24
C ARG A 23 -28.37 16.75 -24.51
N GLU A 24 -28.95 15.93 -25.37
CA GLU A 24 -29.59 16.38 -26.61
C GLU A 24 -30.90 15.58 -26.76
N GLY A 25 -32.04 16.28 -26.83
CA GLY A 25 -33.36 15.64 -26.97
C GLY A 25 -33.69 14.64 -25.85
N GLY A 26 -33.30 14.93 -24.61
CA GLY A 26 -33.54 14.06 -23.44
C GLY A 26 -32.61 12.84 -23.34
N ARG A 27 -31.72 12.62 -24.32
CA ARG A 27 -30.74 11.52 -24.30
C ARG A 27 -29.34 12.04 -23.99
N ILE A 28 -28.56 11.25 -23.26
CA ILE A 28 -27.14 11.55 -23.00
C ILE A 28 -26.32 11.10 -24.23
N LYS A 29 -25.60 12.03 -24.85
CA LYS A 29 -24.66 11.79 -25.94
C LYS A 29 -23.25 12.17 -25.51
N HIS A 30 -22.25 11.49 -26.07
CA HIS A 30 -20.84 11.77 -25.81
C HIS A 30 -20.19 12.29 -27.09
N THR A 31 -19.57 13.46 -27.03
CA THR A 31 -18.75 14.01 -28.11
C THR A 31 -17.29 13.68 -27.84
N VAL A 32 -16.59 13.12 -28.83
CA VAL A 32 -15.14 12.89 -28.75
C VAL A 32 -14.43 14.23 -28.85
N LEU A 33 -13.65 14.57 -27.82
CA LEU A 33 -12.80 15.75 -27.82
C LEU A 33 -11.42 15.43 -28.38
N PHE A 34 -10.88 14.26 -28.00
CA PHE A 34 -9.55 13.83 -28.41
C PHE A 34 -9.43 12.31 -28.44
N ASN A 35 -8.69 11.77 -29.40
CA ASN A 35 -8.34 10.35 -29.46
C ASN A 35 -6.92 10.16 -28.91
N LEU A 36 -6.81 9.45 -27.79
CA LEU A 36 -5.53 9.19 -27.13
C LEU A 36 -4.72 8.08 -27.81
N GLY A 37 -5.35 7.31 -28.71
CA GLY A 37 -4.71 6.23 -29.44
C GLY A 37 -5.29 4.86 -29.14
N ARG A 38 -4.66 3.82 -29.68
CA ARG A 38 -5.05 2.43 -29.43
C ARG A 38 -4.68 2.03 -28.00
N LEU A 39 -5.54 1.25 -27.37
CA LEU A 39 -5.37 0.84 -25.98
C LEU A 39 -4.06 0.06 -25.76
N ASP A 40 -3.73 -0.83 -26.69
CA ASP A 40 -2.49 -1.64 -26.66
C ASP A 40 -1.20 -0.82 -26.82
N SER A 41 -1.29 0.40 -27.38
CA SER A 41 -0.16 1.33 -27.51
C SER A 41 0.00 2.24 -26.28
N ILE A 42 -1.02 2.26 -25.42
CA ILE A 42 -1.10 3.08 -24.20
C ILE A 42 -0.72 2.24 -22.97
N GLU A 43 -1.17 0.99 -22.91
CA GLU A 43 -0.83 0.05 -21.83
C GLU A 43 0.69 -0.09 -21.69
N GLY A 44 1.20 0.11 -20.47
CA GLY A 44 2.64 0.05 -20.17
C GLY A 44 3.50 1.19 -20.73
N ASN A 45 2.92 2.18 -21.42
CA ASN A 45 3.70 3.26 -22.05
C ASN A 45 4.02 4.40 -21.04
N PRO A 46 5.30 4.68 -20.74
CA PRO A 46 5.69 5.69 -19.76
C PRO A 46 5.19 7.12 -20.06
N SER A 47 5.00 7.45 -21.34
CA SER A 47 4.54 8.79 -21.73
C SER A 47 3.09 9.05 -21.28
N PHE A 48 2.24 8.02 -21.34
CA PHE A 48 0.84 8.12 -20.88
C PHE A 48 0.73 8.09 -19.36
N GLN A 49 1.63 7.37 -18.68
CA GLN A 49 1.75 7.43 -17.22
C GLN A 49 2.13 8.85 -16.75
N ASN A 50 3.13 9.47 -17.38
CA ASN A 50 3.53 10.85 -17.09
C ASN A 50 2.39 11.85 -17.32
N LEU A 51 1.62 11.66 -18.41
CA LEU A 51 0.41 12.47 -18.67
C LEU A 51 -0.61 12.33 -17.54
N ALA A 52 -0.90 11.11 -17.09
CA ALA A 52 -1.84 10.84 -16.01
C ALA A 52 -1.38 11.49 -14.69
N PHE A 53 -0.11 11.33 -14.30
CA PHE A 53 0.43 11.97 -13.10
C PHE A 53 0.36 13.50 -13.19
N ARG A 54 0.66 14.08 -14.35
CA ARG A 54 0.60 15.53 -14.53
C ARG A 54 -0.83 16.06 -14.41
N LEU A 55 -1.81 15.36 -14.96
CA LEU A 55 -3.23 15.70 -14.81
C LEU A 55 -3.68 15.60 -13.35
N LEU A 56 -3.24 14.56 -12.64
CA LEU A 56 -3.55 14.38 -11.23
C LEU A 56 -2.98 15.52 -10.39
N ASP A 57 -1.72 15.88 -10.61
CA ASP A 57 -1.05 17.00 -9.94
C ASP A 57 -1.79 18.33 -10.19
N ILE A 58 -2.14 18.63 -11.45
CA ILE A 58 -2.86 19.86 -11.82
C ILE A 58 -4.26 19.89 -11.18
N SER A 59 -4.94 18.75 -11.12
CA SER A 59 -6.27 18.65 -10.52
C SER A 59 -6.27 18.79 -8.99
N LYS A 60 -5.09 18.77 -8.35
CA LYS A 60 -4.90 18.71 -6.89
C LYS A 60 -5.56 17.49 -6.25
N ALA A 61 -5.96 16.48 -7.03
CA ALA A 61 -6.54 15.24 -6.52
C ALA A 61 -5.51 14.35 -5.80
N LYS A 62 -4.23 14.71 -5.85
CA LYS A 62 -3.13 14.08 -5.07
C LYS A 62 -3.41 14.00 -3.56
N SER A 63 -4.20 14.92 -3.01
CA SER A 63 -4.59 14.89 -1.60
C SER A 63 -5.83 14.02 -1.30
N VAL A 64 -6.54 13.56 -2.32
CA VAL A 64 -7.80 12.79 -2.23
C VAL A 64 -7.62 11.34 -2.67
N THR A 65 -6.55 11.04 -3.40
CA THR A 65 -6.26 9.71 -3.93
C THR A 65 -4.89 9.24 -3.45
N ASN A 66 -4.86 8.11 -2.75
CA ASN A 66 -3.61 7.40 -2.49
C ASN A 66 -3.09 6.90 -3.84
N LEU A 67 -2.06 7.56 -4.35
CA LEU A 67 -1.36 7.18 -5.59
C LEU A 67 -0.78 5.77 -5.55
N ASP A 68 -0.62 5.20 -4.35
CA ASP A 68 -0.21 3.82 -4.09
C ASP A 68 -1.12 2.79 -4.79
N ASP A 69 -2.37 3.14 -5.15
CA ASP A 69 -3.29 2.23 -5.87
C ASP A 69 -3.19 2.32 -7.40
N ILE A 70 -2.44 3.29 -7.97
CA ILE A 70 -2.42 3.56 -9.42
C ILE A 70 -1.04 3.31 -10.06
N SER A 71 0.04 3.19 -9.29
CA SER A 71 1.34 2.81 -9.85
C SER A 71 1.56 1.30 -9.76
N GLU A 72 1.69 0.63 -10.91
CA GLU A 72 2.34 -0.68 -11.06
C GLU A 72 3.83 -0.66 -10.68
N ALA A 73 4.38 0.50 -10.30
CA ALA A 73 5.61 0.52 -9.53
C ALA A 73 5.26 0.00 -8.14
N GLU A 74 5.77 -1.18 -7.78
CA GLU A 74 5.93 -1.57 -6.38
C GLU A 74 6.70 -0.44 -5.70
N ILE A 75 5.97 0.51 -5.08
CA ILE A 75 6.55 1.45 -4.14
C ILE A 75 6.97 0.57 -2.97
N SER A 76 8.19 0.06 -3.08
CA SER A 76 8.88 -0.62 -2.00
C SER A 76 8.77 0.29 -0.79
N ASN A 77 7.92 -0.06 0.18
CA ASN A 77 7.62 0.83 1.28
C ASN A 77 8.84 0.86 2.20
N TRP A 78 9.77 1.76 1.94
CA TRP A 78 10.96 1.99 2.75
C TRP A 78 10.67 2.80 4.02
N GLY A 79 9.42 3.24 4.23
CA GLY A 79 9.01 4.03 5.39
C GLY A 79 9.29 3.32 6.72
N TYR A 80 9.34 1.99 6.73
CA TYR A 80 9.71 1.23 7.93
C TYR A 80 11.18 1.42 8.35
N ILE A 81 12.10 1.84 7.47
CA ILE A 81 13.53 1.99 7.82
C ILE A 81 13.70 3.01 8.96
N VAL A 82 12.97 4.12 8.91
CA VAL A 82 13.05 5.16 9.95
C VAL A 82 12.63 4.56 11.29
N TYR A 83 11.53 3.81 11.31
CA TYR A 83 11.07 3.13 12.52
C TYR A 83 12.01 2.01 12.96
N LYS A 84 12.67 1.30 12.04
CA LYS A 84 13.69 0.30 12.36
C LYS A 84 14.88 0.94 13.07
N ARG A 85 15.35 2.09 12.58
CA ARG A 85 16.44 2.83 13.21
C ARG A 85 16.07 3.31 14.61
N ILE A 86 14.85 3.83 14.79
CA ILE A 86 14.31 4.22 16.10
C ILE A 86 14.25 2.99 17.02
N TRP A 87 13.71 1.87 16.55
CA TRP A 87 13.59 0.62 17.28
C TRP A 87 14.93 0.13 17.83
N GLU A 88 15.98 0.17 17.01
CA GLU A 88 17.35 -0.18 17.37
C GLU A 88 17.98 0.85 18.33
N GLN A 89 17.73 2.15 18.13
CA GLN A 89 18.22 3.22 19.01
C GLN A 89 17.67 3.11 20.44
N PHE A 90 16.39 2.76 20.59
CA PHE A 90 15.79 2.49 21.89
C PHE A 90 16.13 1.09 22.43
N GLY A 91 16.86 0.27 21.66
CA GLY A 91 17.29 -1.08 22.05
C GLY A 91 16.14 -2.07 22.21
N LEU A 92 15.01 -1.83 21.55
CA LEU A 92 13.81 -2.67 21.65
C LEU A 92 14.06 -4.09 21.11
N ASP A 93 14.89 -4.19 20.06
CA ASP A 93 15.39 -5.45 19.52
C ASP A 93 16.08 -6.30 20.59
N ARG A 94 16.95 -5.68 21.40
CA ARG A 94 17.70 -6.35 22.46
C ARG A 94 16.80 -6.73 23.63
N ILE A 95 15.85 -5.87 23.99
CA ILE A 95 14.89 -6.13 25.07
C ILE A 95 14.02 -7.35 24.70
N LEU A 96 13.47 -7.36 23.49
CA LEU A 96 12.63 -8.47 23.02
C LEU A 96 13.43 -9.77 22.86
N ALA A 97 14.69 -9.69 22.41
CA ALA A 97 15.57 -10.86 22.38
C ALA A 97 15.83 -11.44 23.80
N LYS A 98 15.97 -10.58 24.83
CA LYS A 98 16.08 -11.02 26.23
C LYS A 98 14.80 -11.67 26.74
N ILE A 99 13.64 -11.08 26.42
CA ILE A 99 12.33 -11.66 26.77
C ILE A 99 12.16 -13.03 26.10
N LYS A 100 12.50 -13.13 24.82
CA LYS A 100 12.51 -14.41 24.08
C LYS A 100 13.38 -15.45 24.78
N LYS A 101 14.60 -15.11 25.22
CA LYS A 101 15.51 -16.04 25.93
C LYS A 101 14.95 -16.56 27.26
N LYS A 102 14.13 -15.75 27.95
CA LYS A 102 13.44 -16.20 29.18
C LYS A 102 12.26 -17.13 28.86
N GLY A 103 11.65 -17.01 27.68
CA GLY A 103 10.62 -17.90 27.17
C GLY A 103 11.17 -19.09 26.37
N LYS A 104 10.33 -20.10 26.12
CA LYS A 104 10.63 -21.22 25.20
C LYS A 104 10.09 -20.96 23.78
N THR A 105 10.23 -19.73 23.30
CA THR A 105 9.58 -19.29 22.07
C THR A 105 10.39 -19.69 20.83
N GLN A 106 9.77 -20.45 19.92
CA GLN A 106 10.43 -20.97 18.71
C GLN A 106 10.60 -19.93 17.58
N PHE A 107 9.87 -18.81 17.63
CA PHE A 107 9.91 -17.76 16.61
C PHE A 107 10.67 -16.51 17.06
N ASP A 108 10.94 -15.58 16.14
CA ASP A 108 11.62 -14.32 16.43
C ASP A 108 10.65 -13.25 16.92
N LEU A 109 10.55 -13.12 18.25
CA LEU A 109 9.69 -12.13 18.90
C LEU A 109 9.99 -10.70 18.44
N SER A 110 11.25 -10.35 18.19
CA SER A 110 11.61 -8.99 17.78
C SER A 110 11.04 -8.67 16.41
N LYS A 111 11.16 -9.59 15.45
CA LYS A 111 10.66 -9.42 14.09
C LYS A 111 9.13 -9.32 14.05
N SER A 112 8.44 -10.23 14.73
CA SER A 112 6.98 -10.26 14.77
C SER A 112 6.42 -8.99 15.43
N SER A 113 7.02 -8.55 16.54
CA SER A 113 6.63 -7.29 17.20
C SER A 113 6.92 -6.08 16.33
N PHE A 114 8.08 -6.03 15.67
CA PHE A 114 8.43 -4.92 14.79
C PHE A 114 7.46 -4.80 13.61
N LEU A 115 7.11 -5.90 12.95
CA LEU A 115 6.14 -5.88 11.85
C LEU A 115 4.79 -5.31 12.29
N MET A 116 4.29 -5.71 13.47
CA MET A 116 3.04 -5.18 14.01
C MET A 116 3.12 -3.68 14.31
N VAL A 117 4.24 -3.20 14.87
CA VAL A 117 4.44 -1.79 15.18
C VAL A 117 4.59 -0.95 13.92
N ALA A 118 5.43 -1.39 12.98
CA ALA A 118 5.60 -0.72 11.69
C ALA A 118 4.25 -0.61 10.96
N ASN A 119 3.46 -1.68 10.95
CA ASN A 119 2.14 -1.64 10.33
C ASN A 119 1.14 -0.77 11.11
N HIS A 120 1.20 -0.75 12.44
CA HIS A 120 0.36 0.14 13.25
C HIS A 120 0.66 1.62 12.98
N LEU A 121 1.91 1.98 12.70
CA LEU A 121 2.32 3.36 12.43
C LEU A 121 2.06 3.80 10.99
N LEU A 122 2.28 2.91 10.01
CA LEU A 122 2.20 3.24 8.59
C LEU A 122 0.83 2.95 7.95
N ALA A 123 0.15 1.88 8.38
CA ALA A 123 -1.11 1.43 7.80
C ALA A 123 -1.92 0.60 8.81
N PRO A 124 -2.57 1.24 9.81
CA PRO A 124 -3.24 0.56 10.91
C PRO A 124 -4.28 -0.46 10.42
N LYS A 125 -4.08 -1.74 10.72
CA LYS A 125 -4.93 -2.85 10.27
C LYS A 125 -5.02 -3.98 11.31
N SER A 126 -5.94 -4.92 11.10
CA SER A 126 -6.04 -6.16 11.89
C SER A 126 -4.81 -7.06 11.67
N LYS A 127 -4.58 -8.04 12.55
CA LYS A 127 -3.39 -8.93 12.47
C LYS A 127 -3.42 -9.79 11.22
N LEU A 128 -4.60 -10.29 10.86
CA LEU A 128 -4.82 -11.02 9.61
C LEU A 128 -4.50 -10.14 8.39
N ALA A 129 -4.95 -8.88 8.39
CA ALA A 129 -4.68 -7.95 7.30
C ALA A 129 -3.22 -7.47 7.27
N THR A 130 -2.54 -7.38 8.43
CA THR A 130 -1.09 -7.15 8.54
C THR A 130 -0.31 -8.31 7.91
N TYR A 131 -0.68 -9.55 8.23
CA TYR A 131 -0.06 -10.75 7.67
C TYR A 131 -0.27 -10.86 6.16
N ALA A 132 -1.49 -10.60 5.67
CA ALA A 132 -1.81 -10.67 4.25
C ALA A 132 -1.12 -9.59 3.41
N GLY A 133 -0.71 -8.47 4.01
CA GLY A 133 -0.06 -7.34 3.32
C GLY A 133 1.36 -7.06 3.78
N GLN A 134 2.06 -8.07 4.32
CA GLN A 134 3.43 -7.92 4.84
C GLN A 134 4.49 -7.73 3.72
N ASP A 135 4.15 -8.18 2.52
CA ASP A 135 4.91 -8.00 1.27
C ASP A 135 5.08 -6.54 0.86
N ARG A 136 4.20 -5.65 1.34
CA ARG A 136 4.34 -4.19 1.16
C ARG A 136 5.68 -3.65 1.68
N TYR A 137 6.28 -4.28 2.69
CA TYR A 137 7.56 -3.85 3.26
C TYR A 137 8.72 -4.64 2.65
N THR A 138 9.42 -4.02 1.72
CA THR A 138 10.58 -4.60 1.06
C THR A 138 11.65 -5.00 2.08
N SER A 139 12.25 -6.18 1.91
CA SER A 139 13.36 -6.67 2.76
C SER A 139 13.04 -6.90 4.24
N LEU A 140 11.78 -6.84 4.68
CA LEU A 140 11.40 -7.42 5.98
C LEU A 140 11.29 -8.94 5.87
N THR A 141 11.75 -9.64 6.90
CA THR A 141 11.57 -11.09 6.97
C THR A 141 10.08 -11.39 7.14
N PRO A 142 9.50 -12.28 6.31
CA PRO A 142 8.14 -12.72 6.51
C PRO A 142 7.96 -13.35 7.89
N VAL A 143 6.77 -13.14 8.45
CA VAL A 143 6.37 -13.63 9.78
C VAL A 143 5.07 -14.40 9.61
N GLU A 144 4.98 -15.54 10.29
CA GLU A 144 3.78 -16.36 10.25
C GLU A 144 2.65 -15.73 11.10
N LEU A 145 1.39 -15.91 10.67
CA LEU A 145 0.25 -15.32 11.36
C LEU A 145 0.19 -15.71 12.84
N ASN A 146 0.51 -16.96 13.15
CA ASN A 146 0.54 -17.47 14.53
C ASN A 146 1.61 -16.80 15.40
N GLU A 147 2.73 -16.37 14.82
CA GLU A 147 3.82 -15.67 15.51
C GLU A 147 3.36 -14.27 15.95
N LEU A 148 2.51 -13.61 15.14
CA LEU A 148 1.91 -12.31 15.51
C LEU A 148 1.06 -12.42 16.77
N TYR A 149 0.16 -13.40 16.84
CA TYR A 149 -0.70 -13.60 18.01
C TYR A 149 0.11 -14.04 19.23
N ARG A 150 1.01 -15.02 19.08
CA ARG A 150 1.86 -15.47 20.19
C ARG A 150 2.78 -14.38 20.72
N SER A 151 3.21 -13.45 19.87
CA SER A 151 3.99 -12.28 20.32
C SER A 151 3.19 -11.43 21.28
N LEU A 152 1.91 -11.17 20.97
CA LEU A 152 1.03 -10.39 21.85
C LEU A 152 0.77 -11.12 23.16
N ASP A 153 0.58 -12.44 23.14
CA ASP A 153 0.41 -13.24 24.36
C ASP A 153 1.64 -13.20 25.26
N ILE A 154 2.84 -13.13 24.68
CA ILE A 154 4.08 -12.99 25.46
C ILE A 154 4.19 -11.57 26.05
N LEU A 155 3.84 -10.55 25.27
CA LEU A 155 3.95 -9.14 25.68
C LEU A 155 2.84 -8.69 26.63
N SER A 156 1.69 -9.34 26.61
CA SER A 156 0.55 -9.05 27.50
C SER A 156 0.69 -9.69 28.87
N LYS A 157 1.62 -10.65 29.04
CA LYS A 157 1.90 -11.22 30.35
C LYS A 157 2.32 -10.11 31.30
N PRO A 158 1.67 -10.00 32.47
CA PRO A 158 2.10 -9.04 33.47
C PRO A 158 3.57 -9.34 33.78
N SER A 159 4.40 -8.31 33.74
CA SER A 159 5.72 -8.39 34.34
C SER A 159 5.50 -8.75 35.80
N GLU A 160 5.85 -9.98 36.19
CA GLU A 160 6.02 -10.30 37.60
C GLU A 160 6.99 -9.26 38.15
N THR A 161 6.44 -8.29 38.86
CA THR A 161 7.17 -7.36 39.69
C THR A 161 7.85 -8.23 40.74
N GLN A 162 9.06 -8.71 40.45
CA GLN A 162 9.95 -9.18 41.48
C GLN A 162 10.20 -7.96 42.37
N GLY A 163 9.63 -8.02 43.57
CA GLY A 163 9.61 -6.94 44.53
C GLY A 163 10.99 -6.35 44.75
N LEU A 164 11.01 -5.03 44.80
CA LEU A 164 11.93 -4.27 45.64
C LEU A 164 11.22 -3.95 46.94
#